data_AF-A0A3L6NUE6-F1
#
_entry.id   AF-A0A3L6NUE6-F1
#
_cell.length_a   1.000
_cell.length_b   1.000
_cell.length_c   1.000
_cell.angle_alpha   90.00
_cell.angle_beta   90.00
_cell.angle_gamma   90.00
#
_symmetry.space_group_name_H-M   'P 1'
#
loop_
_entity.id
_entity.type
_entity.pdbx_description
1 polymer ?
#
loop_
_entity_poly.entity_id
_entity_poly.type
_entity_poly.pdbx_seq_one_letter_code
_entity_poly.pdbx_strand_id
1 'polypeptide(L)'
;MHPIGYLTRNAQEEFGKIKARQSKTLEEAVQEYRRRYGIPPPPLFDEWFRFAKDNDVKLIDEFDTIHDLITPFWGLKPKTIRARAREALGFDNGLIGVSIRDHKITYIQNGVEWQQNATKRMMGKFLKYLPDMDLAFNFHDESRVILSHEDLTRLVKMAKEQNMPAALAKSQLANDFTQTNSELYDGKSFDEISLTRFNSFAHQSTWSHSRLSCPPDTPARCLEEEEAVDYRNRYGMSDLGFVYNTTAMSDICLSPSLKSNFGFFGGPNTYRIVQDLFPIFSQSKISSYSDLVYPSPWDWAGMVEYDEEMDMEWVKKESKLYWRGSTTGGYSRNGRWRHQHRQRLVQKLNARDQAHILTKQDDPSWATSEVPRGDYSEMIDVHFSHIGQCDQGDCEAQRAFFNVTEAVDQQDAWSYKYLLDMDGNAFSGRFTAFLRSRSLTFKLAVFREWHAEWLKPWAHYVPLSIQGDDWLETVRFFESEEAGREEGERIAAAGREWANQALRQVDMEAWFFRLMLEYARVIDDKREVIGYDRSSANLKLPKVES
;
A
#
# COMPACT_ATOMS: atom_id res chain seq x y z
N MET A 1 20.73 8.74 24.18
CA MET A 1 19.30 8.68 23.81
C MET A 1 19.04 7.39 23.05
N HIS A 2 17.96 6.67 23.35
CA HIS A 2 17.62 5.43 22.63
C HIS A 2 17.22 5.73 21.17
N PRO A 3 17.62 4.92 20.16
CA PRO A 3 17.27 5.16 18.76
C PRO A 3 15.76 5.30 18.51
N ILE A 4 14.92 4.45 19.15
CA ILE A 4 13.45 4.57 19.05
C ILE A 4 12.98 5.96 19.53
N GLY A 5 13.51 6.47 20.65
CA GLY A 5 13.12 7.80 21.15
C GLY A 5 13.54 8.96 20.23
N TYR A 6 14.58 8.78 19.40
CA TYR A 6 14.91 9.73 18.34
C TYR A 6 13.92 9.63 17.17
N LEU A 7 13.60 8.40 16.73
CA LEU A 7 12.68 8.14 15.62
C LEU A 7 11.26 8.68 15.89
N THR A 8 10.74 8.47 17.10
CA THR A 8 9.39 8.90 17.46
C THR A 8 9.26 10.41 17.58
N ARG A 9 10.24 11.08 18.20
CA ARG A 9 10.28 12.55 18.28
C ARG A 9 10.33 13.18 16.89
N ASN A 10 11.22 12.70 16.03
CA ASN A 10 11.33 13.23 14.67
C ASN A 10 10.06 13.00 13.87
N ALA A 11 9.46 11.82 13.97
CA ALA A 11 8.21 11.52 13.28
C ALA A 11 7.08 12.44 13.72
N GLN A 12 6.98 12.76 15.01
CA GLN A 12 6.00 13.70 15.53
C GLN A 12 6.23 15.13 14.99
N GLU A 13 7.47 15.61 15.00
CA GLU A 13 7.82 16.93 14.46
C GLU A 13 7.54 17.04 12.96
N GLU A 14 7.95 16.03 12.18
CA GLU A 14 7.72 15.98 10.74
C GLU A 14 6.24 15.93 10.40
N PHE A 15 5.47 15.12 11.14
CA PHE A 15 4.03 15.04 10.95
C PHE A 15 3.33 16.36 11.33
N GLY A 16 3.78 17.05 12.38
CA GLY A 16 3.33 18.39 12.72
C GLY A 16 3.55 19.39 11.58
N LYS A 17 4.73 19.36 10.94
CA LYS A 17 5.05 20.20 9.77
C LYS A 17 4.17 19.87 8.57
N ILE A 18 3.91 18.58 8.30
CA ILE A 18 2.98 18.14 7.26
C ILE A 18 1.59 18.73 7.50
N LYS A 19 1.04 18.61 8.72
CA LYS A 19 -0.28 19.19 9.03
C LYS A 19 -0.31 20.73 8.91
N ALA A 20 0.76 21.41 9.33
CA ALA A 20 0.81 22.86 9.33
C ALA A 20 0.87 23.49 7.92
N ARG A 21 1.44 22.78 6.93
CA ARG A 21 1.64 23.30 5.57
C ARG A 21 0.46 23.08 4.62
N GLN A 22 -0.61 22.41 5.06
CA GLN A 22 -1.73 22.06 4.17
C GLN A 22 -2.45 23.31 3.65
N SER A 23 -2.77 23.29 2.35
CA SER A 23 -3.53 24.31 1.65
C SER A 23 -4.91 24.49 2.26
N LYS A 24 -5.29 25.76 2.50
CA LYS A 24 -6.57 26.13 3.11
C LYS A 24 -7.57 26.61 2.07
N THR A 25 -7.07 27.16 0.98
CA THR A 25 -7.89 27.67 -0.14
C THR A 25 -7.62 26.88 -1.42
N LEU A 26 -8.58 26.94 -2.35
CA LEU A 26 -8.42 26.33 -3.67
C LEU A 26 -7.22 26.93 -4.43
N GLU A 27 -6.96 28.22 -4.25
CA GLU A 27 -5.82 28.90 -4.88
C GLU A 27 -4.49 28.35 -4.38
N GLU A 28 -4.32 28.21 -3.06
CA GLU A 28 -3.15 27.59 -2.46
C GLU A 28 -2.96 26.15 -2.94
N ALA A 29 -4.04 25.35 -2.98
CA ALA A 29 -3.97 23.95 -3.42
C ALA A 29 -3.54 23.82 -4.88
N VAL A 30 -4.00 24.72 -5.76
CA VAL A 30 -3.59 24.75 -7.18
C VAL A 30 -2.12 25.16 -7.32
N GLN A 31 -1.67 26.16 -6.56
CA GLN A 31 -0.28 26.60 -6.55
C GLN A 31 0.65 25.49 -6.05
N GLU A 32 0.27 24.83 -4.96
CA GLU A 32 1.03 23.73 -4.37
C GLU A 32 1.08 22.52 -5.30
N TYR A 33 -0.04 22.15 -5.93
CA TYR A 33 -0.08 21.12 -6.96
C TYR A 33 0.91 21.40 -8.09
N ARG A 34 0.89 22.62 -8.65
CA ARG A 34 1.81 23.02 -9.73
C ARG A 34 3.27 23.00 -9.26
N ARG A 35 3.54 23.45 -8.03
CA ARG A 35 4.88 23.46 -7.42
C ARG A 35 5.41 22.03 -7.25
N ARG A 36 4.57 21.09 -6.80
CA ARG A 36 4.95 19.69 -6.57
C ARG A 36 5.14 18.92 -7.86
N TYR A 37 4.18 19.00 -8.76
CA TYR A 37 4.08 18.07 -9.88
C TYR A 37 4.49 18.66 -11.23
N GLY A 38 4.71 19.98 -11.33
CA GLY A 38 5.11 20.61 -12.58
C GLY A 38 4.07 20.52 -13.69
N ILE A 39 2.79 20.28 -13.34
CA ILE A 39 1.66 20.28 -14.27
C ILE A 39 0.45 21.00 -13.64
N PRO A 40 -0.51 21.50 -14.43
CA PRO A 40 -1.79 21.98 -13.91
C PRO A 40 -2.56 20.83 -13.26
N PRO A 41 -3.44 21.07 -12.26
CA PRO A 41 -4.35 20.04 -11.77
C PRO A 41 -5.28 19.49 -12.85
N PRO A 42 -5.87 18.28 -12.67
CA PRO A 42 -6.81 17.72 -13.63
C PRO A 42 -8.10 18.54 -13.69
N PRO A 43 -8.92 18.38 -14.75
CA PRO A 43 -10.27 18.95 -14.75
C PRO A 43 -11.06 18.54 -13.51
N LEU A 44 -11.95 19.43 -13.06
CA LEU A 44 -12.82 19.29 -11.89
C LEU A 44 -12.06 19.16 -10.56
N PHE A 45 -10.82 19.66 -10.51
CA PHE A 45 -10.04 19.74 -9.27
C PHE A 45 -10.71 20.65 -8.22
N ASP A 46 -11.43 21.68 -8.65
CA ASP A 46 -12.27 22.51 -7.77
C ASP A 46 -13.38 21.72 -7.10
N GLU A 47 -14.03 20.83 -7.85
CA GLU A 47 -15.08 19.95 -7.33
C GLU A 47 -14.52 18.92 -6.35
N TRP A 48 -13.32 18.38 -6.63
CA TRP A 48 -12.57 17.54 -5.70
C TRP A 48 -12.15 18.30 -4.44
N PHE A 49 -11.59 19.50 -4.58
CA PHE A 49 -11.18 20.32 -3.43
C PHE A 49 -12.38 20.64 -2.54
N ARG A 50 -13.51 21.03 -3.15
CA ARG A 50 -14.77 21.26 -2.44
C ARG A 50 -15.24 19.99 -1.73
N PHE A 51 -15.22 18.83 -2.38
CA PHE A 51 -15.52 17.54 -1.74
C PHE A 51 -14.61 17.29 -0.53
N ALA A 52 -13.30 17.51 -0.67
CA ALA A 52 -12.35 17.31 0.42
C ALA A 52 -12.60 18.26 1.59
N LYS A 53 -12.91 19.55 1.32
CA LYS A 53 -13.25 20.53 2.35
C LYS A 53 -14.57 20.23 3.05
N ASP A 54 -15.62 19.91 2.30
CA ASP A 54 -16.95 19.62 2.84
C ASP A 54 -16.96 18.39 3.75
N ASN A 55 -16.02 17.46 3.54
CA ASN A 55 -15.88 16.24 4.33
C ASN A 55 -14.70 16.27 5.32
N ASP A 56 -14.11 17.44 5.55
CA ASP A 56 -13.05 17.65 6.54
C ASP A 56 -11.84 16.70 6.34
N VAL A 57 -11.42 16.52 5.08
CA VAL A 57 -10.19 15.79 4.75
C VAL A 57 -8.98 16.58 5.25
N LYS A 58 -8.12 15.92 6.04
CA LYS A 58 -7.02 16.58 6.76
C LYS A 58 -5.80 16.89 5.90
N LEU A 59 -5.50 16.02 4.94
CA LEU A 59 -4.34 16.16 4.05
C LEU A 59 -4.81 16.49 2.63
N ILE A 60 -4.70 17.77 2.26
CA ILE A 60 -5.14 18.29 0.96
C ILE A 60 -4.03 18.17 -0.09
N ASP A 61 -2.76 18.23 0.33
CA ASP A 61 -1.63 18.29 -0.61
C ASP A 61 -0.81 17.00 -0.69
N GLU A 62 -1.09 16.02 0.17
CA GLU A 62 -0.30 14.78 0.25
C GLU A 62 -0.93 13.68 -0.63
N PHE A 63 -0.69 13.78 -1.95
CA PHE A 63 -1.17 12.85 -2.98
C PHE A 63 -0.03 12.43 -3.95
N ASP A 64 1.22 12.48 -3.49
CA ASP A 64 2.40 12.23 -4.31
C ASP A 64 2.38 10.79 -4.88
N THR A 65 1.82 9.85 -4.12
CA THR A 65 1.60 8.47 -4.54
C THR A 65 0.75 8.40 -5.80
N ILE A 66 -0.33 9.20 -5.91
CA ILE A 66 -1.15 9.23 -7.14
C ILE A 66 -0.33 9.75 -8.31
N HIS A 67 0.45 10.81 -8.11
CA HIS A 67 1.29 11.37 -9.15
C HIS A 67 2.34 10.36 -9.65
N ASP A 68 3.02 9.65 -8.74
CA ASP A 68 4.00 8.62 -9.07
C ASP A 68 3.38 7.45 -9.83
N LEU A 69 2.16 7.03 -9.44
CA LEU A 69 1.39 5.99 -10.12
C LEU A 69 1.00 6.36 -11.55
N ILE A 70 0.56 7.61 -11.76
CA ILE A 70 0.05 8.08 -13.05
C ILE A 70 1.17 8.50 -14.00
N THR A 71 2.34 8.88 -13.49
CA THR A 71 3.45 9.40 -14.30
C THR A 71 3.85 8.48 -15.47
N PRO A 72 4.06 7.16 -15.31
CA PRO A 72 4.39 6.29 -16.44
C PRO A 72 3.32 6.30 -17.56
N PHE A 73 2.05 6.50 -17.23
CA PHE A 73 0.95 6.53 -18.20
C PHE A 73 0.96 7.79 -19.07
N TRP A 74 1.53 8.90 -18.58
CA TRP A 74 1.82 10.06 -19.44
C TRP A 74 2.83 9.73 -20.53
N GLY A 75 3.64 8.68 -20.36
CA GLY A 75 4.51 8.10 -21.39
C GLY A 75 3.79 7.26 -22.45
N LEU A 76 2.47 7.14 -22.44
CA LEU A 76 1.71 6.45 -23.49
C LEU A 76 0.76 7.40 -24.18
N LYS A 77 0.33 7.05 -25.40
CA LYS A 77 -0.82 7.71 -26.02
C LYS A 77 -2.09 7.34 -25.24
N PRO A 78 -3.02 8.28 -25.00
CA PRO A 78 -4.24 8.00 -24.23
C PRO A 78 -5.06 6.84 -24.81
N LYS A 79 -5.24 6.81 -26.15
CA LYS A 79 -5.82 5.68 -26.90
C LYS A 79 -5.18 4.31 -26.59
N THR A 80 -3.86 4.24 -26.41
CA THR A 80 -3.17 2.99 -26.07
C THR A 80 -3.57 2.49 -24.69
N ILE A 81 -3.76 3.41 -23.72
CA ILE A 81 -4.18 3.06 -22.36
C ILE A 81 -5.60 2.49 -22.39
N ARG A 82 -6.53 3.16 -23.10
CA ARG A 82 -7.91 2.68 -23.29
C ARG A 82 -7.94 1.31 -23.97
N ALA A 83 -7.15 1.10 -25.02
CA ALA A 83 -7.05 -0.20 -25.69
C ALA A 83 -6.51 -1.32 -24.79
N ARG A 84 -5.54 -1.02 -23.90
CA ARG A 84 -5.03 -1.98 -22.92
C ARG A 84 -6.05 -2.30 -21.82
N ALA A 85 -6.83 -1.33 -21.37
CA ALA A 85 -7.97 -1.59 -20.49
C ALA A 85 -8.99 -2.51 -21.18
N ARG A 86 -9.31 -2.23 -22.45
CA ARG A 86 -10.18 -3.07 -23.28
C ARG A 86 -9.69 -4.52 -23.33
N GLU A 87 -8.41 -4.72 -23.66
CA GLU A 87 -7.73 -6.03 -23.68
C GLU A 87 -7.79 -6.75 -22.34
N ALA A 88 -7.49 -6.06 -21.24
CA ALA A 88 -7.49 -6.66 -19.91
C ALA A 88 -8.88 -7.18 -19.51
N LEU A 89 -9.95 -6.46 -19.88
CA LEU A 89 -11.32 -6.79 -19.51
C LEU A 89 -12.00 -7.81 -20.42
N GLY A 90 -11.53 -7.95 -21.66
CA GLY A 90 -12.07 -8.89 -22.64
C GLY A 90 -11.58 -10.34 -22.47
N PHE A 91 -10.78 -10.63 -21.44
CA PHE A 91 -10.28 -11.97 -21.14
C PHE A 91 -10.39 -12.27 -19.64
N ASP A 92 -10.47 -13.53 -19.23
CA ASP A 92 -10.44 -13.92 -17.81
C ASP A 92 -9.03 -13.75 -17.21
N ASN A 93 -8.68 -12.50 -16.95
CA ASN A 93 -7.44 -12.12 -16.30
C ASN A 93 -7.58 -12.06 -14.77
N GLY A 94 -8.73 -12.43 -14.20
CA GLY A 94 -8.99 -12.28 -12.77
C GLY A 94 -9.17 -10.82 -12.34
N LEU A 95 -9.99 -10.08 -13.10
CA LEU A 95 -10.25 -8.65 -12.90
C LEU A 95 -11.76 -8.39 -12.79
N ILE A 96 -12.16 -7.51 -11.88
CA ILE A 96 -13.48 -6.88 -11.90
C ILE A 96 -13.45 -5.78 -12.95
N GLY A 97 -14.33 -5.89 -13.94
CA GLY A 97 -14.52 -4.86 -14.95
C GLY A 97 -15.63 -3.91 -14.57
N VAL A 98 -15.43 -2.60 -14.74
CA VAL A 98 -16.44 -1.56 -14.50
C VAL A 98 -16.51 -0.63 -15.69
N SER A 99 -17.70 -0.47 -16.28
CA SER A 99 -17.98 0.55 -17.29
C SER A 99 -18.75 1.72 -16.68
N ILE A 100 -18.20 2.92 -16.82
CA ILE A 100 -18.86 4.18 -16.50
C ILE A 100 -19.35 4.79 -17.81
N ARG A 101 -20.65 5.05 -17.95
CA ARG A 101 -21.24 5.78 -19.08
C ARG A 101 -22.23 6.82 -18.57
N ASP A 102 -22.20 8.03 -19.12
CA ASP A 102 -23.10 9.12 -18.70
C ASP A 102 -23.11 9.28 -17.17
N HIS A 103 -21.90 9.35 -16.60
CA HIS A 103 -21.69 9.51 -15.16
C HIS A 103 -22.29 8.40 -14.26
N LYS A 104 -22.56 7.22 -14.81
CA LYS A 104 -23.14 6.09 -14.08
C LYS A 104 -22.38 4.81 -14.38
N ILE A 105 -22.29 3.93 -13.40
CA ILE A 105 -21.82 2.56 -13.63
C ILE A 105 -22.95 1.81 -14.34
N THR A 106 -22.74 1.53 -15.63
CA THR A 106 -23.72 0.87 -16.51
C THR A 106 -23.52 -0.64 -16.57
N TYR A 107 -22.28 -1.11 -16.37
CA TYR A 107 -21.96 -2.52 -16.33
C TYR A 107 -20.82 -2.82 -15.34
N ILE A 108 -20.94 -3.94 -14.65
CA ILE A 108 -19.93 -4.49 -13.75
C ILE A 108 -19.93 -6.02 -13.89
N GLN A 109 -18.76 -6.65 -13.98
CA GLN A 109 -18.64 -8.10 -14.09
C GLN A 109 -17.42 -8.65 -13.35
N ASN A 110 -17.43 -9.97 -13.14
CA ASN A 110 -16.40 -10.77 -12.46
C ASN A 110 -16.16 -10.37 -10.99
N GLY A 111 -15.38 -11.19 -10.29
CA GLY A 111 -15.16 -11.05 -8.85
C GLY A 111 -16.40 -11.35 -8.02
N VAL A 112 -16.23 -11.30 -6.70
CA VAL A 112 -17.27 -11.63 -5.73
C VAL A 112 -18.21 -10.44 -5.48
N GLU A 113 -19.48 -10.73 -5.19
CA GLU A 113 -20.55 -9.73 -5.10
C GLU A 113 -20.26 -8.62 -4.08
N TRP A 114 -19.72 -8.95 -2.90
CA TRP A 114 -19.41 -7.95 -1.88
C TRP A 114 -18.38 -6.94 -2.38
N GLN A 115 -17.37 -7.38 -3.15
CA GLN A 115 -16.30 -6.52 -3.66
C GLN A 115 -16.82 -5.63 -4.79
N GLN A 116 -17.65 -6.17 -5.69
CA GLN A 116 -18.35 -5.38 -6.70
C GLN A 116 -19.20 -4.27 -6.05
N ASN A 117 -19.96 -4.62 -5.02
CA ASN A 117 -20.81 -3.67 -4.29
C ASN A 117 -20.00 -2.60 -3.56
N ALA A 118 -18.91 -2.98 -2.89
CA ALA A 118 -18.02 -2.04 -2.22
C ALA A 118 -17.37 -1.07 -3.22
N THR A 119 -16.80 -1.57 -4.31
CA THR A 119 -16.21 -0.74 -5.38
C THR A 119 -17.23 0.21 -5.99
N LYS A 120 -18.46 -0.26 -6.28
CA LYS A 120 -19.56 0.57 -6.79
C LYS A 120 -19.93 1.69 -5.82
N ARG A 121 -20.13 1.38 -4.54
CA ARG A 121 -20.55 2.36 -3.53
C ARG A 121 -19.46 3.39 -3.23
N MET A 122 -18.20 2.98 -3.21
CA MET A 122 -17.06 3.85 -2.99
C MET A 122 -16.92 4.94 -4.07
N MET A 123 -17.35 4.68 -5.31
CA MET A 123 -17.39 5.72 -6.36
C MET A 123 -18.63 6.63 -6.33
N GLY A 124 -19.69 6.20 -5.63
CA GLY A 124 -21.04 6.75 -5.79
C GLY A 124 -21.14 8.28 -5.65
N LYS A 125 -20.39 8.88 -4.72
CA LYS A 125 -20.46 10.32 -4.43
C LYS A 125 -19.82 11.20 -5.51
N PHE A 126 -18.90 10.65 -6.31
CA PHE A 126 -18.14 11.41 -7.30
C PHE A 126 -18.32 10.94 -8.75
N LEU A 127 -19.11 9.89 -9.00
CA LEU A 127 -19.43 9.42 -10.36
C LEU A 127 -19.92 10.52 -11.31
N LYS A 128 -20.69 11.50 -10.78
CA LYS A 128 -21.18 12.69 -11.50
C LYS A 128 -20.09 13.58 -12.12
N TYR A 129 -18.83 13.39 -11.75
CA TYR A 129 -17.69 14.17 -12.25
C TYR A 129 -16.77 13.36 -13.18
N LEU A 130 -17.05 12.07 -13.39
CA LEU A 130 -16.20 11.21 -14.21
C LEU A 130 -16.75 11.11 -15.64
N PRO A 131 -15.89 11.14 -16.68
CA PRO A 131 -16.30 10.87 -18.06
C PRO A 131 -16.59 9.37 -18.27
N ASP A 132 -16.86 8.96 -19.50
CA ASP A 132 -16.97 7.54 -19.84
C ASP A 132 -15.61 6.84 -19.70
N MET A 133 -15.60 5.69 -19.01
CA MET A 133 -14.37 4.94 -18.71
C MET A 133 -14.64 3.43 -18.65
N ASP A 134 -13.63 2.63 -18.99
CA ASP A 134 -13.57 1.21 -18.65
C ASP A 134 -12.41 0.98 -17.67
N LEU A 135 -12.72 0.43 -16.50
CA LEU A 135 -11.82 0.29 -15.37
C LEU A 135 -11.61 -1.19 -15.04
N ALA A 136 -10.36 -1.57 -14.78
CA ALA A 136 -9.96 -2.94 -14.48
C ALA A 136 -9.38 -3.05 -13.07
N PHE A 137 -10.14 -3.62 -12.14
CA PHE A 137 -9.74 -3.81 -10.75
C PHE A 137 -9.27 -5.25 -10.52
N ASN A 138 -8.06 -5.41 -10.02
CA ASN A 138 -7.52 -6.69 -9.58
C ASN A 138 -8.29 -7.19 -8.35
N PHE A 139 -8.91 -8.37 -8.46
CA PHE A 139 -9.55 -9.01 -7.32
C PHE A 139 -8.65 -10.01 -6.59
N HIS A 140 -7.46 -10.31 -7.13
CA HIS A 140 -6.46 -11.12 -6.46
C HIS A 140 -5.59 -10.25 -5.52
N ASP A 141 -4.92 -10.92 -4.60
CA ASP A 141 -4.00 -10.28 -3.66
C ASP A 141 -2.73 -9.81 -4.38
N GLU A 142 -2.22 -10.62 -5.32
CA GLU A 142 -0.92 -10.43 -5.94
C GLU A 142 -0.88 -9.29 -6.98
N SER A 143 0.24 -8.55 -7.01
CA SER A 143 0.49 -7.46 -7.98
C SER A 143 0.59 -7.95 -9.42
N ARG A 144 0.27 -7.09 -10.40
CA ARG A 144 -0.10 -7.50 -11.77
C ARG A 144 0.78 -6.94 -12.88
N VAL A 145 1.30 -5.72 -12.73
CA VAL A 145 1.92 -4.98 -13.84
C VAL A 145 3.39 -4.79 -13.56
N ILE A 146 4.24 -5.39 -14.39
CA ILE A 146 5.70 -5.28 -14.29
C ILE A 146 6.23 -4.76 -15.62
N LEU A 147 7.31 -3.99 -15.60
CA LEU A 147 8.01 -3.59 -16.81
C LEU A 147 9.49 -3.92 -16.71
N SER A 148 10.20 -3.98 -17.83
CA SER A 148 11.66 -3.84 -17.76
C SER A 148 12.01 -2.44 -17.25
N HIS A 149 13.16 -2.31 -16.59
CA HIS A 149 13.65 -1.02 -16.13
C HIS A 149 13.78 -0.01 -17.28
N GLU A 150 14.25 -0.47 -18.44
CA GLU A 150 14.46 0.37 -19.62
C GLU A 150 13.14 0.93 -20.14
N ASP A 151 12.09 0.11 -20.20
CA ASP A 151 10.77 0.54 -20.66
C ASP A 151 10.10 1.48 -19.68
N LEU A 152 10.14 1.17 -18.38
CA LEU A 152 9.62 2.07 -17.35
C LEU A 152 10.33 3.42 -17.39
N THR A 153 11.67 3.42 -17.50
CA THR A 153 12.48 4.64 -17.58
C THR A 153 12.13 5.44 -18.84
N ARG A 154 11.96 4.79 -19.99
CA ARG A 154 11.55 5.46 -21.23
C ARG A 154 10.17 6.11 -21.11
N LEU A 155 9.20 5.42 -20.49
CA LEU A 155 7.86 5.94 -20.25
C LEU A 155 7.89 7.17 -19.33
N VAL A 156 8.59 7.07 -18.19
CA VAL A 156 8.74 8.17 -17.23
C VAL A 156 9.49 9.36 -17.85
N LYS A 157 10.53 9.09 -18.64
CA LYS A 157 11.28 10.14 -19.37
C LYS A 157 10.37 10.88 -20.33
N MET A 158 9.61 10.17 -21.17
CA MET A 158 8.67 10.79 -22.11
C MET A 158 7.54 11.56 -21.40
N ALA A 159 7.08 11.06 -20.26
CA ALA A 159 6.15 11.78 -19.41
C ALA A 159 6.75 13.12 -18.94
N LYS A 160 7.89 13.09 -18.25
CA LYS A 160 8.47 14.25 -17.57
C LYS A 160 9.13 15.26 -18.50
N GLU A 161 9.69 14.82 -19.63
CA GLU A 161 10.44 15.70 -20.54
C GLU A 161 9.60 16.21 -21.72
N GLN A 162 8.46 15.57 -22.04
CA GLN A 162 7.66 15.92 -23.22
C GLN A 162 6.20 16.19 -22.87
N ASN A 163 5.46 15.15 -22.45
CA ASN A 163 3.99 15.22 -22.42
C ASN A 163 3.46 16.07 -21.25
N MET A 164 4.06 15.98 -20.06
CA MET A 164 3.72 16.81 -18.91
C MET A 164 4.10 18.28 -19.13
N PRO A 165 5.33 18.63 -19.58
CA PRO A 165 5.68 20.00 -19.95
C PRO A 165 4.77 20.60 -21.04
N ALA A 166 4.37 19.80 -22.04
CA ALA A 166 3.44 20.25 -23.08
C ALA A 166 2.07 20.65 -22.50
N ALA A 167 1.57 19.93 -21.50
CA ALA A 167 0.35 20.28 -20.77
C ALA A 167 0.54 21.53 -19.89
N LEU A 168 1.70 21.69 -19.25
CA LEU A 168 2.03 22.87 -18.45
C LEU A 168 2.11 24.15 -19.29
N ALA A 169 2.61 24.05 -20.53
CA ALA A 169 2.81 25.20 -21.42
C ALA A 169 1.51 25.80 -21.97
N LYS A 170 0.35 25.15 -21.80
CA LYS A 170 -0.93 25.69 -22.28
C LYS A 170 -1.41 26.83 -21.38
N SER A 171 -1.75 27.96 -22.01
CA SER A 171 -2.20 29.18 -21.33
C SER A 171 -3.69 29.19 -20.98
N GLN A 172 -4.51 28.41 -21.70
CA GLN A 172 -5.94 28.24 -21.45
C GLN A 172 -6.24 26.75 -21.40
N LEU A 173 -6.82 26.31 -20.29
CA LEU A 173 -7.19 24.91 -20.06
C LEU A 173 -8.70 24.80 -20.00
N ALA A 174 -9.26 23.80 -20.66
CA ALA A 174 -10.66 23.46 -20.46
C ALA A 174 -10.83 22.66 -19.15
N ASN A 175 -11.69 23.16 -18.26
CA ASN A 175 -12.11 22.47 -17.05
C ASN A 175 -13.22 21.46 -17.38
N ASP A 176 -12.92 20.54 -18.29
CA ASP A 176 -13.86 19.55 -18.82
C ASP A 176 -13.12 18.32 -19.34
N PHE A 177 -13.83 17.21 -19.46
CA PHE A 177 -13.32 15.98 -20.06
C PHE A 177 -13.99 15.73 -21.42
N THR A 178 -13.27 15.06 -22.31
CA THR A 178 -13.89 14.42 -23.47
C THR A 178 -14.86 13.35 -22.95
N GLN A 179 -16.15 13.49 -23.26
CA GLN A 179 -17.20 12.68 -22.63
C GLN A 179 -17.10 11.20 -22.98
N THR A 180 -16.81 10.86 -24.23
CA THR A 180 -16.74 9.47 -24.69
C THR A 180 -15.66 9.26 -25.76
N ASN A 181 -15.19 8.02 -25.89
CA ASN A 181 -14.16 7.62 -26.86
C ASN A 181 -14.57 6.32 -27.54
N SER A 182 -14.25 6.17 -28.84
CA SER A 182 -14.70 5.04 -29.66
C SER A 182 -14.07 3.68 -29.31
N GLU A 183 -12.97 3.65 -28.56
CA GLU A 183 -12.33 2.40 -28.12
C GLU A 183 -13.01 1.75 -26.92
N LEU A 184 -13.86 2.49 -26.19
CA LEU A 184 -14.57 1.98 -25.02
C LEU A 184 -15.57 0.90 -25.43
N TYR A 185 -15.91 0.02 -24.50
CA TYR A 185 -17.02 -0.94 -24.70
C TYR A 185 -18.38 -0.22 -24.75
N ASP A 186 -19.45 -0.93 -25.09
CA ASP A 186 -20.79 -0.35 -25.21
C ASP A 186 -21.45 -0.01 -23.86
N GLY A 187 -20.82 -0.40 -22.74
CA GLY A 187 -21.33 -0.22 -21.39
C GLY A 187 -22.40 -1.23 -20.98
N LYS A 188 -22.56 -2.33 -21.74
CA LYS A 188 -23.49 -3.44 -21.43
C LYS A 188 -22.78 -4.78 -21.30
N SER A 189 -21.62 -4.91 -21.94
CA SER A 189 -20.77 -6.10 -21.84
C SER A 189 -19.31 -5.75 -22.13
N PHE A 190 -18.40 -6.62 -21.72
CA PHE A 190 -17.02 -6.60 -22.19
C PHE A 190 -16.87 -7.71 -23.23
N ASP A 191 -16.77 -7.34 -24.51
CA ASP A 191 -16.63 -8.30 -25.60
C ASP A 191 -15.38 -9.17 -25.40
N GLU A 192 -15.52 -10.45 -25.72
CA GLU A 192 -14.41 -11.40 -25.62
C GLU A 192 -13.28 -11.03 -26.59
N ILE A 193 -12.05 -11.11 -26.09
CA ILE A 193 -10.81 -10.94 -26.84
C ILE A 193 -10.10 -12.28 -26.87
N SER A 194 -9.63 -12.69 -28.05
CA SER A 194 -9.07 -14.02 -28.28
C SER A 194 -7.66 -14.24 -27.71
N LEU A 195 -6.95 -13.17 -27.35
CA LEU A 195 -5.56 -13.22 -26.89
C LEU A 195 -5.37 -12.30 -25.68
N THR A 196 -4.58 -12.76 -24.70
CA THR A 196 -4.17 -11.97 -23.53
C THR A 196 -2.64 -11.94 -23.41
N ARG A 197 -2.10 -10.83 -22.92
CA ARG A 197 -0.68 -10.70 -22.54
C ARG A 197 -0.40 -11.06 -21.08
N PHE A 198 -1.43 -11.41 -20.31
CA PHE A 198 -1.26 -11.89 -18.94
C PHE A 198 -0.81 -13.34 -18.95
N ASN A 199 0.32 -13.61 -18.28
CA ASN A 199 0.86 -14.95 -18.13
C ASN A 199 0.69 -15.42 -16.68
N SER A 200 0.36 -16.70 -16.48
CA SER A 200 0.14 -17.27 -15.15
C SER A 200 1.29 -18.17 -14.70
N PHE A 201 1.77 -17.92 -13.48
CA PHE A 201 2.89 -18.62 -12.85
C PHE A 201 2.59 -18.94 -11.38
N ALA A 202 1.37 -19.38 -11.08
CA ALA A 202 0.97 -19.77 -9.73
C ALA A 202 1.94 -20.79 -9.12
N HIS A 203 2.27 -20.63 -7.83
CA HIS A 203 3.18 -21.47 -7.06
C HIS A 203 4.64 -21.54 -7.59
N GLN A 204 5.04 -20.61 -8.45
CA GLN A 204 6.41 -20.50 -8.98
C GLN A 204 7.14 -19.30 -8.38
N SER A 205 8.48 -19.35 -8.38
CA SER A 205 9.29 -18.22 -7.92
C SER A 205 8.97 -16.97 -8.73
N THR A 206 8.72 -15.86 -8.05
CA THR A 206 8.35 -14.60 -8.70
C THR A 206 9.50 -13.60 -8.73
N TRP A 207 10.65 -13.93 -8.11
CA TRP A 207 11.76 -12.98 -7.93
C TRP A 207 12.32 -12.45 -9.25
N SER A 208 12.55 -13.34 -10.22
CA SER A 208 13.09 -13.00 -11.54
C SER A 208 12.20 -12.00 -12.29
N HIS A 209 10.88 -12.15 -12.18
CA HIS A 209 9.90 -11.22 -12.74
C HIS A 209 9.82 -9.94 -11.90
N SER A 210 9.68 -10.06 -10.59
CA SER A 210 9.47 -8.92 -9.68
C SER A 210 10.60 -7.92 -9.75
N ARG A 211 11.86 -8.36 -9.91
CA ARG A 211 13.02 -7.45 -10.00
C ARG A 211 13.19 -6.77 -11.36
N LEU A 212 12.33 -7.02 -12.35
CA LEU A 212 12.55 -6.54 -13.72
C LEU A 212 12.58 -5.01 -13.83
N SER A 213 11.75 -4.32 -13.05
CA SER A 213 11.68 -2.85 -13.06
C SER A 213 12.79 -2.19 -12.22
N CYS A 214 13.54 -2.97 -11.44
CA CYS A 214 14.65 -2.45 -10.64
C CYS A 214 15.80 -1.97 -11.53
N PRO A 215 16.41 -0.80 -11.22
CA PRO A 215 17.59 -0.31 -11.94
C PRO A 215 18.75 -1.33 -11.93
N PRO A 216 19.48 -1.50 -13.06
CA PRO A 216 20.57 -2.48 -13.19
C PRO A 216 21.68 -2.37 -12.14
N ASP A 217 21.88 -1.19 -11.56
CA ASP A 217 22.90 -0.89 -10.54
C ASP A 217 22.44 -1.16 -9.09
N THR A 218 21.22 -1.67 -8.91
CA THR A 218 20.68 -2.03 -7.59
C THR A 218 21.06 -3.45 -7.16
N PRO A 219 21.15 -3.74 -5.85
CA PRO A 219 21.56 -5.05 -5.36
C PRO A 219 20.60 -6.18 -5.78
N ALA A 220 19.31 -5.89 -5.99
CA ALA A 220 18.37 -6.87 -6.53
C ALA A 220 18.74 -7.36 -7.93
N ARG A 221 19.43 -6.54 -8.73
CA ARG A 221 19.88 -6.84 -10.10
C ARG A 221 21.25 -7.51 -10.18
N CYS A 222 21.86 -7.84 -9.02
CA CYS A 222 23.10 -8.60 -8.97
C CYS A 222 22.99 -9.90 -9.79
N LEU A 223 24.07 -10.23 -10.51
CA LEU A 223 24.19 -11.41 -11.37
C LEU A 223 24.74 -12.60 -10.56
N GLU A 224 25.74 -12.35 -9.73
CA GLU A 224 26.31 -13.33 -8.81
C GLU A 224 25.49 -13.35 -7.53
N GLU A 225 24.53 -14.29 -7.46
CA GLU A 225 23.55 -14.33 -6.38
C GLU A 225 24.13 -14.41 -4.95
N GLU A 226 25.36 -14.92 -4.82
CA GLU A 226 26.11 -15.04 -3.57
C GLU A 226 26.67 -13.69 -3.09
N GLU A 227 26.87 -12.73 -4.00
CA GLU A 227 27.36 -11.38 -3.70
C GLU A 227 26.22 -10.41 -3.37
N ALA A 228 24.96 -10.82 -3.55
CA ALA A 228 23.80 -9.97 -3.36
C ALA A 228 23.57 -9.66 -1.86
N VAL A 229 23.68 -8.38 -1.49
CA VAL A 229 23.50 -7.90 -0.11
C VAL A 229 22.37 -6.87 0.01
N ASP A 230 21.64 -6.92 1.12
CA ASP A 230 20.64 -5.90 1.44
C ASP A 230 21.33 -4.57 1.78
N TYR A 231 20.85 -3.48 1.17
CA TYR A 231 21.33 -2.13 1.46
C TYR A 231 20.61 -1.57 2.70
N ARG A 232 20.77 -2.24 3.85
CA ARG A 232 20.09 -1.93 5.11
C ARG A 232 20.33 -0.51 5.61
N ASN A 233 21.51 0.04 5.33
CA ASN A 233 21.86 1.43 5.68
C ASN A 233 20.97 2.50 5.00
N ARG A 234 20.14 2.12 4.01
CA ARG A 234 19.17 3.01 3.35
C ARG A 234 17.85 3.12 4.10
N TYR A 235 17.60 2.25 5.08
CA TYR A 235 16.31 2.19 5.78
C TYR A 235 16.37 1.80 7.26
N GLY A 236 17.47 1.25 7.75
CA GLY A 236 17.68 0.84 9.14
C GLY A 236 18.72 1.69 9.85
N MET A 237 18.49 1.97 11.14
CA MET A 237 19.39 2.67 12.04
C MET A 237 19.84 1.76 13.18
N SER A 238 21.09 1.94 13.64
CA SER A 238 21.76 1.07 14.64
C SER A 238 22.04 -0.36 14.15
N ASP A 239 22.77 -1.12 14.95
CA ASP A 239 23.10 -2.52 14.68
C ASP A 239 21.85 -3.41 14.57
N LEU A 240 20.76 -3.05 15.28
CA LEU A 240 19.48 -3.77 15.23
C LEU A 240 18.62 -3.42 14.01
N GLY A 241 18.94 -2.33 13.30
CA GLY A 241 18.26 -1.96 12.06
C GLY A 241 16.86 -1.37 12.22
N PHE A 242 16.60 -0.60 13.29
CA PHE A 242 15.31 0.11 13.48
C PHE A 242 14.94 0.93 12.24
N VAL A 243 13.74 0.70 11.71
CA VAL A 243 13.35 1.24 10.40
C VAL A 243 13.11 2.74 10.46
N TYR A 244 13.97 3.56 9.85
CA TYR A 244 13.76 5.01 9.74
C TYR A 244 13.12 5.43 8.41
N ASN A 245 13.15 4.57 7.38
CA ASN A 245 12.57 4.84 6.06
C ASN A 245 11.82 3.60 5.53
N THR A 246 10.50 3.57 5.71
CA THR A 246 9.64 2.46 5.29
C THR A 246 9.51 2.34 3.76
N THR A 247 9.60 3.44 3.02
CA THR A 247 9.61 3.42 1.55
C THR A 247 10.84 2.66 1.04
N ALA A 248 12.02 2.93 1.59
CA ALA A 248 13.24 2.21 1.24
C ALA A 248 13.25 0.76 1.79
N MET A 249 12.71 0.51 2.98
CA MET A 249 12.61 -0.84 3.56
C MET A 249 11.75 -1.77 2.70
N SER A 250 10.60 -1.29 2.24
CA SER A 250 9.69 -2.03 1.35
C SER A 250 10.15 -2.08 -0.11
N ASP A 251 11.25 -1.40 -0.46
CA ASP A 251 11.77 -1.43 -1.82
C ASP A 251 12.57 -2.70 -2.09
N ILE A 252 12.00 -3.60 -2.88
CA ILE A 252 12.66 -4.87 -3.21
C ILE A 252 13.97 -4.68 -3.95
N CYS A 253 14.15 -3.55 -4.64
CA CYS A 253 15.37 -3.26 -5.38
C CYS A 253 16.58 -3.11 -4.42
N LEU A 254 16.34 -2.77 -3.16
CA LEU A 254 17.35 -2.59 -2.12
C LEU A 254 17.57 -3.82 -1.23
N SER A 255 16.71 -4.85 -1.34
CA SER A 255 16.67 -5.98 -0.39
C SER A 255 16.58 -7.34 -1.12
N PRO A 256 17.66 -7.79 -1.80
CA PRO A 256 17.68 -9.08 -2.48
C PRO A 256 17.39 -10.29 -1.58
N SER A 257 17.59 -10.18 -0.26
CA SER A 257 17.27 -11.28 0.67
C SER A 257 15.78 -11.65 0.68
N LEU A 258 14.89 -10.74 0.25
CA LEU A 258 13.46 -11.01 0.12
C LEU A 258 13.17 -12.19 -0.82
N LYS A 259 14.04 -12.46 -1.80
CA LYS A 259 13.91 -13.59 -2.74
C LYS A 259 13.71 -14.93 -2.04
N SER A 260 14.37 -15.11 -0.89
CA SER A 260 14.31 -16.33 -0.09
C SER A 260 13.45 -16.15 1.15
N ASN A 261 13.38 -14.96 1.71
CA ASN A 261 12.87 -14.73 3.06
C ASN A 261 11.44 -14.16 3.14
N PHE A 262 10.74 -14.05 2.02
CA PHE A 262 9.37 -13.53 1.95
C PHE A 262 8.52 -14.36 0.96
N GLY A 263 7.37 -14.87 1.42
CA GLY A 263 6.65 -15.94 0.73
C GLY A 263 6.14 -15.61 -0.67
N PHE A 264 5.80 -14.34 -0.94
CA PHE A 264 5.40 -13.87 -2.27
C PHE A 264 6.47 -14.14 -3.33
N PHE A 265 7.76 -14.11 -2.97
CA PHE A 265 8.84 -14.38 -3.92
C PHE A 265 9.15 -15.87 -4.09
N GLY A 266 8.82 -16.70 -3.09
CA GLY A 266 9.02 -18.14 -3.11
C GLY A 266 7.95 -18.93 -3.88
N GLY A 267 6.74 -18.36 -4.01
CA GLY A 267 5.65 -18.94 -4.79
C GLY A 267 4.28 -18.59 -4.23
N PRO A 268 3.58 -17.55 -4.69
CA PRO A 268 2.26 -17.17 -4.20
C PRO A 268 1.15 -18.06 -4.78
N ASN A 269 -0.05 -18.02 -4.19
CA ASN A 269 -1.17 -18.89 -4.62
C ASN A 269 -1.64 -18.56 -6.02
N THR A 270 -1.70 -17.26 -6.34
CA THR A 270 -1.91 -16.81 -7.70
C THR A 270 -0.75 -15.93 -8.13
N TYR A 271 -0.42 -15.96 -9.42
CA TYR A 271 0.50 -14.99 -9.98
C TYR A 271 0.19 -14.88 -11.45
N ARG A 272 -0.49 -13.81 -11.83
CA ARG A 272 -0.85 -13.53 -13.23
C ARG A 272 -0.34 -12.13 -13.54
N ILE A 273 0.66 -12.03 -14.39
CA ILE A 273 1.36 -10.75 -14.64
C ILE A 273 1.34 -10.39 -16.11
N VAL A 274 1.44 -9.09 -16.38
CA VAL A 274 1.70 -8.53 -17.70
C VAL A 274 3.00 -7.74 -17.68
N GLN A 275 3.77 -7.81 -18.76
CA GLN A 275 5.09 -7.18 -18.90
C GLN A 275 5.06 -5.87 -19.69
N ASP A 276 3.87 -5.27 -19.78
CA ASP A 276 3.55 -4.02 -20.46
C ASP A 276 2.80 -3.12 -19.48
N LEU A 277 2.86 -1.79 -19.63
CA LEU A 277 2.11 -0.87 -18.76
C LEU A 277 0.59 -0.94 -19.06
N PHE A 278 -0.14 -1.69 -18.25
CA PHE A 278 -1.61 -1.79 -18.27
C PHE A 278 -2.23 -1.01 -17.09
N PRO A 279 -3.41 -0.39 -17.27
CA PRO A 279 -4.08 0.36 -16.20
C PRO A 279 -4.87 -0.57 -15.27
N ILE A 280 -4.16 -1.37 -14.47
CA ILE A 280 -4.76 -2.29 -13.50
C ILE A 280 -4.77 -1.64 -12.11
N PHE A 281 -5.94 -1.56 -11.50
CA PHE A 281 -6.13 -1.03 -10.16
C PHE A 281 -6.02 -2.15 -9.13
N SER A 282 -5.10 -2.04 -8.17
CA SER A 282 -4.85 -3.06 -7.15
C SER A 282 -4.93 -2.46 -5.75
N GLN A 283 -5.38 -3.24 -4.77
CA GLN A 283 -5.53 -2.75 -3.39
C GLN A 283 -4.18 -2.49 -2.71
N SER A 284 -3.12 -3.19 -3.14
CA SER A 284 -1.75 -2.98 -2.71
C SER A 284 -0.77 -3.44 -3.79
N LYS A 285 0.52 -3.09 -3.66
CA LYS A 285 1.55 -3.58 -4.58
C LYS A 285 2.96 -3.70 -4.00
N ILE A 286 3.78 -4.53 -4.62
CA ILE A 286 5.24 -4.53 -4.44
C ILE A 286 5.88 -3.31 -5.13
N SER A 287 6.97 -2.77 -4.57
CA SER A 287 7.60 -1.50 -5.01
C SER A 287 7.91 -1.41 -6.50
N SER A 288 8.33 -2.51 -7.11
CA SER A 288 8.72 -2.58 -8.52
C SER A 288 7.54 -2.71 -9.50
N TYR A 289 6.31 -2.85 -9.00
CA TYR A 289 5.13 -3.03 -9.83
C TYR A 289 4.47 -1.69 -10.17
N SER A 290 3.85 -1.61 -11.35
CA SER A 290 3.21 -0.42 -11.89
C SER A 290 1.67 -0.44 -11.77
N ASP A 291 1.12 -1.34 -10.96
CA ASP A 291 -0.29 -1.32 -10.56
C ASP A 291 -0.67 0.06 -10.00
N LEU A 292 -1.89 0.52 -10.32
CA LEU A 292 -2.50 1.73 -9.79
C LEU A 292 -3.11 1.39 -8.42
N VAL A 293 -2.39 1.70 -7.33
CA VAL A 293 -2.90 1.44 -5.98
C VAL A 293 -4.13 2.31 -5.71
N TYR A 294 -5.17 1.73 -5.13
CA TYR A 294 -6.37 2.45 -4.71
C TYR A 294 -6.84 2.00 -3.32
N PRO A 295 -7.69 2.79 -2.62
CA PRO A 295 -8.21 2.41 -1.32
C PRO A 295 -8.95 1.07 -1.39
N SER A 296 -8.57 0.17 -0.49
CA SER A 296 -9.08 -1.19 -0.41
C SER A 296 -10.60 -1.20 -0.19
N PRO A 297 -11.39 -1.84 -1.08
CA PRO A 297 -12.81 -2.08 -0.82
C PRO A 297 -13.05 -2.91 0.44
N TRP A 298 -12.09 -3.75 0.84
CA TRP A 298 -12.15 -4.51 2.09
C TRP A 298 -12.19 -3.59 3.32
N ASP A 299 -11.29 -2.59 3.35
CA ASP A 299 -11.25 -1.62 4.45
C ASP A 299 -12.43 -0.65 4.39
N TRP A 300 -12.79 -0.18 3.19
CA TRP A 300 -13.93 0.73 3.01
C TRP A 300 -15.24 0.07 3.45
N ALA A 301 -15.46 -1.21 3.12
CA ALA A 301 -16.65 -1.94 3.51
C ALA A 301 -16.66 -2.36 4.99
N GLY A 302 -15.56 -2.17 5.73
CA GLY A 302 -15.45 -2.55 7.13
C GLY A 302 -15.46 -4.05 7.36
N MET A 303 -14.82 -4.82 6.46
CA MET A 303 -14.80 -6.30 6.52
C MET A 303 -14.08 -6.84 7.76
N VAL A 304 -13.26 -6.00 8.42
CA VAL A 304 -12.75 -6.22 9.76
C VAL A 304 -13.34 -5.14 10.66
N GLU A 305 -14.34 -5.53 11.45
CA GLU A 305 -15.05 -4.63 12.35
C GLU A 305 -14.22 -4.33 13.60
N TYR A 306 -14.22 -3.06 14.02
CA TYR A 306 -13.72 -2.62 15.31
C TYR A 306 -14.92 -2.26 16.17
N ASP A 307 -15.14 -3.05 17.23
CA ASP A 307 -16.15 -2.77 18.25
C ASP A 307 -15.50 -2.04 19.43
N GLU A 308 -15.86 -0.78 19.63
CA GLU A 308 -15.33 0.04 20.73
C GLU A 308 -15.82 -0.43 22.11
N GLU A 309 -16.97 -1.10 22.20
CA GLU A 309 -17.50 -1.60 23.47
C GLU A 309 -16.70 -2.80 24.00
N MET A 310 -16.08 -3.55 23.09
CA MET A 310 -15.18 -4.67 23.40
C MET A 310 -13.74 -4.24 23.67
N ASP A 311 -13.38 -2.99 23.36
CA ASP A 311 -12.05 -2.46 23.60
C ASP A 311 -11.93 -1.87 25.02
N MET A 312 -10.81 -2.17 25.68
CA MET A 312 -10.52 -1.75 27.05
C MET A 312 -9.50 -0.60 27.10
N GLU A 313 -9.48 0.11 28.22
CA GLU A 313 -8.49 1.16 28.47
C GLU A 313 -7.06 0.58 28.47
N TRP A 314 -6.09 1.36 27.99
CA TRP A 314 -4.67 0.95 27.87
C TRP A 314 -4.12 0.28 29.13
N VAL A 315 -4.45 0.83 30.31
CA VAL A 315 -4.00 0.33 31.62
C VAL A 315 -4.55 -1.04 32.01
N LYS A 316 -5.65 -1.49 31.37
CA LYS A 316 -6.28 -2.80 31.61
C LYS A 316 -5.82 -3.89 30.65
N LYS A 317 -5.13 -3.50 29.57
CA LYS A 317 -4.65 -4.43 28.54
C LYS A 317 -3.45 -5.24 29.03
N GLU A 318 -3.33 -6.46 28.52
CA GLU A 318 -2.16 -7.31 28.71
C GLU A 318 -0.91 -6.71 28.03
N SER A 319 0.18 -6.70 28.79
CA SER A 319 1.51 -6.23 28.40
C SER A 319 2.24 -7.21 27.45
N LYS A 320 1.63 -7.56 26.32
CA LYS A 320 2.20 -8.51 25.35
C LYS A 320 2.06 -8.05 23.90
N LEU A 321 3.03 -8.44 23.08
CA LEU A 321 2.90 -8.44 21.62
C LEU A 321 2.02 -9.59 21.20
N TYR A 322 0.88 -9.27 20.60
CA TYR A 322 -0.14 -10.23 20.23
C TYR A 322 -0.30 -10.39 18.73
N TRP A 323 -0.42 -11.65 18.29
CA TRP A 323 -0.85 -12.01 16.95
C TRP A 323 -1.47 -13.40 16.89
N ARG A 324 -2.57 -13.50 16.15
CA ARG A 324 -3.15 -14.75 15.64
C ARG A 324 -3.40 -14.63 14.15
N GLY A 325 -3.12 -15.68 13.42
CA GLY A 325 -3.37 -15.71 11.99
C GLY A 325 -2.98 -17.03 11.34
N SER A 326 -3.17 -17.09 10.02
CA SER A 326 -2.84 -18.26 9.22
C SER A 326 -1.46 -18.15 8.57
N THR A 327 -0.96 -19.28 8.07
CA THR A 327 0.29 -19.41 7.29
C THR A 327 0.21 -18.81 5.88
N THR A 328 -0.71 -17.88 5.62
CA THR A 328 -0.81 -17.20 4.32
C THR A 328 0.43 -16.37 4.02
N GLY A 329 0.64 -16.05 2.74
CA GLY A 329 1.75 -15.21 2.30
C GLY A 329 2.74 -15.89 1.36
N GLY A 330 2.51 -17.18 1.10
CA GLY A 330 3.13 -17.94 0.02
C GLY A 330 2.63 -19.37 0.07
N TYR A 331 2.53 -20.02 -1.09
CA TYR A 331 2.27 -21.45 -1.16
C TYR A 331 3.54 -22.24 -0.84
N SER A 332 3.46 -23.18 0.12
CA SER A 332 4.60 -24.03 0.48
C SER A 332 4.59 -25.38 -0.21
N ARG A 333 5.75 -25.75 -0.75
CA ARG A 333 6.07 -27.09 -1.26
C ARG A 333 7.49 -27.45 -0.83
N ASN A 334 7.73 -28.73 -0.52
CA ASN A 334 9.05 -29.27 -0.23
C ASN A 334 9.81 -28.48 0.86
N GLY A 335 9.12 -28.10 1.94
CA GLY A 335 9.70 -27.45 3.09
C GLY A 335 9.96 -25.94 2.98
N ARG A 336 9.54 -25.30 1.87
CA ARG A 336 9.75 -23.85 1.62
C ARG A 336 9.18 -22.94 2.71
N TRP A 337 8.15 -23.38 3.44
CA TRP A 337 7.53 -22.62 4.53
C TRP A 337 8.53 -22.10 5.57
N ARG A 338 9.67 -22.79 5.76
CA ARG A 338 10.74 -22.38 6.69
C ARG A 338 11.33 -21.00 6.37
N HIS A 339 11.18 -20.53 5.14
CA HIS A 339 11.71 -19.25 4.71
C HIS A 339 10.61 -18.18 4.49
N GLN A 340 9.34 -18.52 4.65
CA GLN A 340 8.25 -17.55 4.50
C GLN A 340 8.22 -16.58 5.69
N HIS A 341 7.84 -15.32 5.43
CA HIS A 341 8.00 -14.23 6.41
C HIS A 341 7.20 -14.44 7.70
N ARG A 342 5.96 -14.97 7.63
CA ARG A 342 5.15 -15.24 8.83
C ARG A 342 5.77 -16.34 9.68
N GLN A 343 6.20 -17.43 9.04
CA GLN A 343 6.81 -18.59 9.69
C GLN A 343 8.13 -18.20 10.35
N ARG A 344 8.98 -17.43 9.65
CA ARG A 344 10.22 -16.89 10.21
C ARG A 344 9.96 -16.01 11.42
N LEU A 345 8.93 -15.15 11.36
CA LEU A 345 8.59 -14.29 12.49
C LEU A 345 8.09 -15.08 13.70
N VAL A 346 7.09 -15.95 13.50
CA VAL A 346 6.53 -16.78 14.58
C VAL A 346 7.62 -17.66 15.19
N GLN A 347 8.47 -18.27 14.36
CA GLN A 347 9.60 -19.08 14.83
C GLN A 347 10.61 -18.25 15.64
N LYS A 348 11.06 -17.10 15.11
CA LYS A 348 12.11 -16.29 15.75
C LYS A 348 11.62 -15.72 17.08
N LEU A 349 10.40 -15.19 17.15
CA LEU A 349 9.86 -14.61 18.39
C LEU A 349 9.68 -15.65 19.51
N ASN A 350 9.41 -16.92 19.16
CA ASN A 350 9.24 -18.01 20.11
C ASN A 350 10.50 -18.87 20.31
N ALA A 351 11.63 -18.50 19.70
CA ALA A 351 12.86 -19.28 19.79
C ALA A 351 13.50 -19.21 21.19
N ARG A 352 14.23 -20.26 21.56
CA ARG A 352 15.06 -20.33 22.77
C ARG A 352 16.54 -20.01 22.48
N ASP A 353 16.77 -19.16 21.50
CA ASP A 353 18.10 -18.73 21.07
C ASP A 353 18.51 -17.41 21.77
N GLN A 354 19.60 -16.81 21.29
CA GLN A 354 20.03 -15.49 21.73
C GLN A 354 19.35 -14.39 20.92
N ALA A 355 19.18 -13.24 21.55
CA ALA A 355 18.68 -12.01 20.97
C ALA A 355 19.60 -10.86 21.32
N HIS A 356 19.58 -9.82 20.51
CA HIS A 356 20.25 -8.57 20.84
C HIS A 356 19.23 -7.56 21.37
N ILE A 357 19.58 -6.89 22.46
CA ILE A 357 18.83 -5.80 23.07
C ILE A 357 19.73 -4.59 23.27
N LEU A 358 19.14 -3.42 23.54
CA LEU A 358 19.91 -2.24 23.93
C LEU A 358 19.86 -2.07 25.45
N THR A 359 21.03 -1.96 26.06
CA THR A 359 21.19 -1.72 27.51
C THR A 359 21.87 -0.39 27.77
N LYS A 360 21.44 0.31 28.83
CA LYS A 360 22.12 1.52 29.32
C LYS A 360 23.48 1.14 29.89
N GLN A 361 24.54 1.79 29.41
CA GLN A 361 25.89 1.64 29.96
C GLN A 361 26.12 2.78 30.97
N ASP A 362 26.63 3.92 30.48
CA ASP A 362 26.73 5.20 31.19
C ASP A 362 25.81 6.23 30.53
N ASP A 363 25.09 7.05 31.29
CA ASP A 363 24.16 8.07 30.75
C ASP A 363 24.91 9.07 29.84
N PRO A 364 24.55 9.27 28.54
CA PRO A 364 23.34 8.84 27.82
C PRO A 364 23.56 7.77 26.73
N SER A 365 24.52 6.86 26.91
CA SER A 365 24.93 5.83 25.95
C SER A 365 24.15 4.52 26.09
N TRP A 366 23.75 3.97 24.94
CA TRP A 366 23.13 2.64 24.81
C TRP A 366 24.06 1.76 24.00
N ALA A 367 24.22 0.51 24.41
CA ALA A 367 25.02 -0.47 23.70
C ALA A 367 24.25 -1.77 23.50
N THR A 368 24.55 -2.45 22.40
CA THR A 368 24.00 -3.76 22.06
C THR A 368 24.54 -4.81 23.03
N SER A 369 23.64 -5.58 23.63
CA SER A 369 23.94 -6.70 24.52
C SER A 369 23.21 -7.94 24.06
N GLU A 370 23.86 -9.10 24.16
CA GLU A 370 23.26 -10.40 23.84
C GLU A 370 22.57 -10.97 25.08
N VAL A 371 21.34 -11.46 24.91
CA VAL A 371 20.50 -12.03 25.97
C VAL A 371 19.75 -13.27 25.50
N PRO A 372 19.42 -14.22 26.39
CA PRO A 372 18.52 -15.32 26.04
C PRO A 372 17.12 -14.78 25.69
N ARG A 373 16.63 -15.06 24.48
CA ARG A 373 15.29 -14.62 24.04
C ARG A 373 14.18 -15.15 24.93
N GLY A 374 14.36 -16.37 25.45
CA GLY A 374 13.39 -17.03 26.33
C GLY A 374 13.08 -16.27 27.61
N ASP A 375 14.01 -15.42 28.09
CA ASP A 375 13.82 -14.61 29.30
C ASP A 375 12.73 -13.53 29.12
N TYR A 376 12.34 -13.26 27.88
CA TYR A 376 11.30 -12.28 27.49
C TYR A 376 10.03 -12.94 26.94
N SER A 377 9.89 -14.25 27.06
CA SER A 377 8.75 -15.00 26.49
C SER A 377 7.38 -14.54 27.00
N GLU A 378 7.30 -14.05 28.24
CA GLU A 378 6.05 -13.51 28.82
C GLU A 378 5.53 -12.26 28.08
N MET A 379 6.36 -11.55 27.33
CA MET A 379 5.98 -10.37 26.53
C MET A 379 5.48 -10.74 25.12
N ILE A 380 5.53 -12.01 24.73
CA ILE A 380 5.28 -12.47 23.36
C ILE A 380 4.13 -13.46 23.34
N ASP A 381 3.08 -13.13 22.60
CA ASP A 381 1.92 -13.98 22.36
C ASP A 381 1.58 -14.03 20.87
N VAL A 382 2.47 -14.63 20.08
CA VAL A 382 2.43 -14.65 18.61
C VAL A 382 2.41 -16.08 18.11
N HIS A 383 1.25 -16.52 17.61
CA HIS A 383 1.01 -17.91 17.21
C HIS A 383 0.17 -18.03 15.94
N PHE A 384 0.35 -19.13 15.22
CA PHE A 384 -0.59 -19.50 14.16
C PHE A 384 -1.87 -20.07 14.77
N SER A 385 -3.01 -19.67 14.24
CA SER A 385 -4.31 -20.29 14.53
C SER A 385 -4.80 -21.22 13.42
N HIS A 386 -4.19 -21.15 12.23
CA HIS A 386 -4.54 -21.99 11.10
C HIS A 386 -3.33 -22.27 10.19
N ILE A 387 -3.22 -23.50 9.69
CA ILE A 387 -2.20 -23.93 8.73
C ILE A 387 -2.87 -24.27 7.40
N GLY A 388 -2.52 -23.54 6.34
CA GLY A 388 -3.00 -23.71 4.97
C GLY A 388 -2.03 -23.18 3.91
N GLN A 389 -2.44 -23.21 2.63
CA GLN A 389 -1.63 -22.82 1.46
C GLN A 389 -0.31 -23.62 1.36
N CYS A 390 -0.41 -24.94 1.47
CA CYS A 390 0.74 -25.83 1.41
C CYS A 390 0.35 -27.18 0.79
N ASP A 391 1.32 -27.87 0.21
CA ASP A 391 1.18 -29.29 -0.08
C ASP A 391 0.97 -30.06 1.24
N GLN A 392 0.25 -31.18 1.18
CA GLN A 392 -0.19 -31.92 2.38
C GLN A 392 0.95 -32.18 3.38
N GLY A 393 2.10 -32.68 2.90
CA GLY A 393 3.25 -32.98 3.78
C GLY A 393 3.85 -31.74 4.45
N ASP A 394 3.84 -30.59 3.78
CA ASP A 394 4.29 -29.32 4.36
C ASP A 394 3.30 -28.80 5.40
N CYS A 395 1.99 -28.96 5.17
CA CYS A 395 0.98 -28.61 6.15
C CYS A 395 1.08 -29.47 7.41
N GLU A 396 1.27 -30.79 7.25
CA GLU A 396 1.49 -31.72 8.37
C GLU A 396 2.77 -31.37 9.15
N ALA A 397 3.88 -31.09 8.44
CA ALA A 397 5.13 -30.67 9.06
C ALA A 397 4.99 -29.36 9.84
N GLN A 398 4.25 -28.37 9.31
CA GLN A 398 4.01 -27.11 10.01
C GLN A 398 3.15 -27.30 11.27
N ARG A 399 2.10 -28.14 11.22
CA ARG A 399 1.29 -28.47 12.40
C ARG A 399 2.09 -29.17 13.50
N ALA A 400 3.07 -29.99 13.11
CA ALA A 400 3.96 -30.65 14.06
C ALA A 400 5.05 -29.72 14.61
N PHE A 401 5.47 -28.70 13.83
CA PHE A 401 6.55 -27.79 14.20
C PHE A 401 6.09 -26.60 15.04
N PHE A 402 4.96 -25.98 14.68
CA PHE A 402 4.45 -24.80 15.35
C PHE A 402 3.46 -25.17 16.46
N ASN A 403 3.46 -24.38 17.54
CA ASN A 403 2.35 -24.38 18.49
C ASN A 403 1.15 -23.67 17.85
N VAL A 404 0.23 -24.44 17.26
CA VAL A 404 -0.99 -23.92 16.64
C VAL A 404 -2.06 -23.77 17.71
N THR A 405 -2.55 -22.55 17.90
CA THR A 405 -3.59 -22.21 18.88
C THR A 405 -4.97 -22.21 18.23
N GLU A 406 -6.03 -22.10 19.04
CA GLU A 406 -7.38 -22.01 18.51
C GLU A 406 -7.59 -20.69 17.74
N ALA A 407 -8.51 -20.72 16.78
CA ALA A 407 -9.00 -19.51 16.15
C ALA A 407 -9.80 -18.72 17.19
N VAL A 408 -9.47 -17.44 17.32
CA VAL A 408 -10.09 -16.52 18.28
C VAL A 408 -10.76 -15.40 17.52
N ASP A 409 -11.71 -14.74 18.18
CA ASP A 409 -12.38 -13.61 17.58
C ASP A 409 -11.37 -12.46 17.38
N GLN A 410 -11.53 -11.70 16.31
CA GLN A 410 -10.70 -10.53 16.08
C GLN A 410 -10.81 -9.53 17.25
N GLN A 411 -11.98 -9.44 17.91
CA GLN A 411 -12.18 -8.56 19.06
C GLN A 411 -11.29 -8.94 20.26
N ASP A 412 -10.86 -10.20 20.37
CA ASP A 412 -9.97 -10.64 21.45
C ASP A 412 -8.61 -9.93 21.39
N ALA A 413 -8.20 -9.48 20.20
CA ALA A 413 -6.98 -8.69 20.01
C ALA A 413 -6.97 -7.42 20.85
N TRP A 414 -8.13 -6.81 21.13
CA TRP A 414 -8.22 -5.57 21.90
C TRP A 414 -7.80 -5.72 23.36
N SER A 415 -7.66 -6.95 23.87
CA SER A 415 -7.17 -7.18 25.22
C SER A 415 -5.66 -6.95 25.39
N TYR A 416 -4.91 -6.70 24.31
CA TYR A 416 -3.45 -6.62 24.33
C TYR A 416 -2.93 -5.23 23.97
N LYS A 417 -1.87 -4.78 24.64
CA LYS A 417 -1.25 -3.46 24.41
C LYS A 417 -0.60 -3.34 23.04
N TYR A 418 0.02 -4.40 22.53
CA TYR A 418 0.81 -4.34 21.31
C TYR A 418 0.25 -5.32 20.27
N LEU A 419 -0.17 -4.81 19.11
CA LEU A 419 -0.78 -5.62 18.04
C LEU A 419 0.12 -5.67 16.83
N LEU A 420 0.38 -6.88 16.31
CA LEU A 420 1.23 -7.06 15.14
C LEU A 420 0.39 -7.14 13.85
N ASP A 421 0.47 -6.13 13.00
CA ASP A 421 0.03 -6.19 11.62
C ASP A 421 1.17 -6.72 10.73
N MET A 422 0.89 -7.73 9.90
CA MET A 422 1.87 -8.27 8.97
C MET A 422 1.22 -8.71 7.66
N ASP A 423 1.93 -8.52 6.56
CA ASP A 423 1.49 -8.98 5.25
C ASP A 423 1.12 -10.46 5.26
N GLY A 424 0.12 -10.81 4.45
CA GLY A 424 -0.22 -12.19 4.10
C GLY A 424 0.16 -12.43 2.65
N ASN A 425 -0.80 -12.88 1.84
CA ASN A 425 -0.63 -12.96 0.38
C ASN A 425 -0.31 -11.58 -0.22
N ALA A 426 -0.89 -10.53 0.37
CA ALA A 426 -0.61 -9.12 0.12
C ALA A 426 -0.79 -8.33 1.42
N PHE A 427 -1.29 -7.10 1.36
CA PHE A 427 -1.62 -6.28 2.52
C PHE A 427 -2.54 -7.01 3.52
N SER A 428 -2.49 -6.57 4.78
CA SER A 428 -3.36 -7.07 5.86
C SER A 428 -4.56 -6.15 6.05
N GLY A 429 -5.77 -6.66 5.79
CA GLY A 429 -7.03 -5.92 6.01
C GLY A 429 -7.39 -5.67 7.48
N ARG A 430 -6.50 -5.99 8.44
CA ARG A 430 -6.70 -5.71 9.87
C ARG A 430 -6.09 -4.39 10.31
N PHE A 431 -5.19 -3.82 9.51
CA PHE A 431 -4.37 -2.69 9.92
C PHE A 431 -5.20 -1.47 10.37
N THR A 432 -6.24 -1.12 9.62
CA THR A 432 -7.12 0.01 9.95
C THR A 432 -7.88 -0.22 11.27
N ALA A 433 -8.35 -1.45 11.53
CA ALA A 433 -9.00 -1.78 12.80
C ALA A 433 -8.03 -1.74 13.97
N PHE A 434 -6.80 -2.24 13.78
CA PHE A 434 -5.74 -2.17 14.79
C PHE A 434 -5.38 -0.73 15.16
N LEU A 435 -5.27 0.16 14.18
CA LEU A 435 -5.03 1.57 14.44
C LEU A 435 -6.17 2.25 15.21
N ARG A 436 -7.44 1.85 14.99
CA ARG A 436 -8.60 2.42 15.69
C ARG A 436 -8.76 1.94 17.13
N SER A 437 -8.16 0.79 17.45
CA SER A 437 -8.11 0.28 18.82
C SER A 437 -7.27 1.18 19.72
N ARG A 438 -7.40 1.00 21.03
CA ARG A 438 -6.57 1.64 22.05
C ARG A 438 -5.19 0.96 22.20
N SER A 439 -4.78 0.14 21.24
CA SER A 439 -3.51 -0.61 21.27
C SER A 439 -2.46 0.00 20.33
N LEU A 440 -1.18 -0.23 20.62
CA LEU A 440 -0.08 0.18 19.78
C LEU A 440 0.13 -0.83 18.67
N THR A 441 0.00 -0.38 17.42
CA THR A 441 0.16 -1.25 16.24
C THR A 441 1.62 -1.29 15.78
N PHE A 442 2.14 -2.50 15.62
CA PHE A 442 3.43 -2.82 15.00
C PHE A 442 3.17 -3.31 13.59
N LYS A 443 3.87 -2.81 12.56
CA LYS A 443 3.63 -3.17 11.16
C LYS A 443 4.87 -3.77 10.50
N LEU A 444 4.73 -4.98 9.97
CA LEU A 444 5.72 -5.67 9.14
C LEU A 444 5.15 -5.86 7.72
N ALA A 445 5.45 -4.94 6.81
CA ALA A 445 4.89 -4.95 5.46
C ALA A 445 5.92 -4.59 4.37
N VAL A 446 5.86 -5.30 3.26
CA VAL A 446 6.54 -5.03 1.98
C VAL A 446 5.54 -4.51 0.95
N PHE A 447 4.28 -4.93 1.02
CA PHE A 447 3.23 -4.39 0.17
C PHE A 447 2.94 -2.93 0.54
N ARG A 448 2.86 -2.09 -0.49
CA ARG A 448 2.54 -0.67 -0.39
C ARG A 448 1.05 -0.44 -0.62
N GLU A 449 0.48 0.41 0.22
CA GLU A 449 -0.95 0.73 0.25
C GLU A 449 -1.16 2.23 0.02
N TRP A 450 -2.39 2.65 -0.29
CA TRP A 450 -2.73 4.03 -0.68
C TRP A 450 -2.41 5.09 0.39
N HIS A 451 -2.45 4.71 1.67
CA HIS A 451 -2.28 5.61 2.81
C HIS A 451 -0.81 5.82 3.24
N ALA A 452 0.17 5.41 2.43
CA ALA A 452 1.60 5.47 2.77
C ALA A 452 2.07 6.89 3.17
N GLU A 453 1.51 7.91 2.54
CA GLU A 453 1.81 9.33 2.83
C GLU A 453 0.96 9.92 3.95
N TRP A 454 -0.14 9.24 4.29
CA TRP A 454 -1.12 9.70 5.26
C TRP A 454 -0.84 9.17 6.65
N LEU A 455 -0.13 8.04 6.75
CA LEU A 455 0.31 7.45 8.01
C LEU A 455 1.82 7.54 8.16
N LYS A 456 2.26 8.39 9.08
CA LYS A 456 3.66 8.51 9.47
C LYS A 456 4.11 7.38 10.43
N PRO A 457 5.09 6.54 10.05
CA PRO A 457 5.71 5.57 10.98
C PRO A 457 6.35 6.29 12.17
N TRP A 458 6.36 5.64 13.34
CA TRP A 458 6.75 6.16 14.66
C TRP A 458 5.87 7.28 15.24
N ALA A 459 5.01 7.91 14.44
CA ALA A 459 3.98 8.83 14.94
C ALA A 459 2.65 8.13 15.21
N HIS A 460 2.25 7.21 14.32
CA HIS A 460 0.94 6.52 14.38
C HIS A 460 1.04 5.00 14.57
N TYR A 461 2.18 4.40 14.22
CA TYR A 461 2.44 2.96 14.35
C TYR A 461 3.94 2.70 14.38
N VAL A 462 4.35 1.51 14.79
CA VAL A 462 5.76 1.11 14.89
C VAL A 462 6.15 0.21 13.71
N PRO A 463 7.01 0.64 12.78
CA PRO A 463 7.48 -0.22 11.69
C PRO A 463 8.52 -1.24 12.21
N LEU A 464 8.43 -2.48 11.73
CA LEU A 464 9.40 -3.53 12.01
C LEU A 464 10.24 -3.86 10.76
N SER A 465 11.51 -4.20 10.96
CA SER A 465 12.39 -4.65 9.88
C SER A 465 12.03 -6.07 9.40
N ILE A 466 12.31 -6.41 8.14
CA ILE A 466 12.11 -7.78 7.62
C ILE A 466 13.18 -8.77 8.14
N GLN A 467 14.31 -8.24 8.54
CA GLN A 467 15.45 -8.98 9.08
C GLN A 467 15.15 -9.50 10.49
N GLY A 468 14.47 -8.69 11.27
CA GLY A 468 13.92 -9.02 12.58
C GLY A 468 14.90 -8.99 13.73
N ASP A 469 16.00 -8.27 13.56
CA ASP A 469 16.97 -8.05 14.63
C ASP A 469 16.46 -7.00 15.64
N ASP A 470 15.54 -6.14 15.22
CA ASP A 470 14.85 -5.12 16.02
C ASP A 470 13.61 -5.62 16.78
N TRP A 471 13.03 -6.77 16.42
CA TRP A 471 11.71 -7.18 16.90
C TRP A 471 11.60 -7.28 18.43
N LEU A 472 12.50 -8.03 19.07
CA LEU A 472 12.46 -8.20 20.53
C LEU A 472 12.77 -6.89 21.25
N GLU A 473 13.82 -6.18 20.83
CA GLU A 473 14.21 -4.93 21.50
C GLU A 473 13.11 -3.88 21.40
N THR A 474 12.38 -3.82 20.28
CA THR A 474 11.31 -2.84 20.12
C THR A 474 10.18 -3.12 21.10
N VAL A 475 9.75 -4.37 21.27
CA VAL A 475 8.76 -4.77 22.28
C VAL A 475 9.30 -4.51 23.70
N ARG A 476 10.53 -4.95 23.99
CA ARG A 476 11.18 -4.76 25.29
C ARG A 476 11.27 -3.28 25.66
N PHE A 477 11.65 -2.41 24.73
CA PHE A 477 11.75 -0.97 24.94
C PHE A 477 10.39 -0.40 25.34
N PHE A 478 9.34 -0.66 24.56
CA PHE A 478 7.99 -0.13 24.83
C PHE A 478 7.35 -0.68 26.11
N GLU A 479 7.71 -1.87 26.56
CA GLU A 479 7.15 -2.48 27.77
C GLU A 479 7.99 -2.20 29.03
N SER A 480 9.31 -2.30 28.94
CA SER A 480 10.20 -2.34 30.11
C SER A 480 10.81 -0.98 30.46
N GLU A 481 11.11 -0.13 29.46
CA GLU A 481 11.69 1.19 29.72
C GLU A 481 10.60 2.20 30.02
N GLU A 482 10.79 3.04 31.04
CA GLU A 482 9.83 4.08 31.43
C GLU A 482 9.48 5.02 30.26
N ALA A 483 10.51 5.59 29.62
CA ALA A 483 10.33 6.42 28.44
C ALA A 483 9.69 5.67 27.26
N GLY A 484 9.86 4.35 27.18
CA GLY A 484 9.23 3.51 26.17
C GLY A 484 7.73 3.33 26.46
N ARG A 485 7.34 3.05 27.71
CA ARG A 485 5.92 2.88 28.08
C ARG A 485 5.10 4.14 27.82
N GLU A 486 5.60 5.29 28.23
CA GLU A 486 4.95 6.59 27.99
C GLU A 486 4.77 6.84 26.49
N GLU A 487 5.82 6.58 25.72
CA GLU A 487 5.81 6.80 24.28
C GLU A 487 4.90 5.79 23.55
N GLY A 488 4.84 4.55 24.03
CA GLY A 488 3.98 3.51 23.46
C GLY A 488 2.49 3.84 23.60
N GLU A 489 2.07 4.29 24.78
CA GLU A 489 0.70 4.76 25.02
C GLU A 489 0.38 6.00 24.16
N ARG A 490 1.34 6.94 24.08
CA ARG A 490 1.20 8.14 23.24
C ARG A 490 1.02 7.79 21.75
N ILE A 491 1.80 6.85 21.20
CA ILE A 491 1.67 6.43 19.80
C ILE A 491 0.35 5.71 19.58
N ALA A 492 -0.08 4.83 20.49
CA ALA A 492 -1.38 4.17 20.39
C ALA A 492 -2.52 5.18 20.32
N ALA A 493 -2.53 6.17 21.24
CA ALA A 493 -3.52 7.24 21.26
C ALA A 493 -3.48 8.10 19.99
N ALA A 494 -2.28 8.49 19.52
CA ALA A 494 -2.11 9.28 18.31
C ALA A 494 -2.53 8.53 17.03
N GLY A 495 -2.19 7.24 16.93
CA GLY A 495 -2.61 6.37 15.83
C GLY A 495 -4.13 6.25 15.76
N ARG A 496 -4.77 6.02 16.92
CA ARG A 496 -6.23 5.99 17.06
C ARG A 496 -6.90 7.29 16.69
N GLU A 497 -6.44 8.40 17.25
CA GLU A 497 -6.99 9.72 16.95
C GLU A 497 -6.89 10.00 15.45
N TRP A 498 -5.73 9.75 14.85
CA TRP A 498 -5.50 10.05 13.44
C TRP A 498 -6.28 9.13 12.50
N ALA A 499 -6.35 7.82 12.80
CA ALA A 499 -7.14 6.87 12.00
C ALA A 499 -8.63 7.27 11.94
N ASN A 500 -9.17 7.82 13.04
CA ASN A 500 -10.55 8.32 13.11
C ASN A 500 -10.76 9.65 12.36
N GLN A 501 -9.69 10.35 11.98
CA GLN A 501 -9.75 11.62 11.25
C GLN A 501 -9.35 11.51 9.77
N ALA A 502 -8.50 10.55 9.41
CA ALA A 502 -7.86 10.48 8.09
C ALA A 502 -7.98 9.12 7.38
N LEU A 503 -8.57 8.10 8.03
CA LEU A 503 -8.83 6.78 7.41
C LEU A 503 -10.33 6.43 7.44
N ARG A 504 -11.21 7.44 7.41
CA ARG A 504 -12.66 7.24 7.30
C ARG A 504 -13.02 6.79 5.88
N GLN A 505 -14.20 6.22 5.70
CA GLN A 505 -14.71 5.91 4.36
C GLN A 505 -14.66 7.13 3.43
N VAL A 506 -14.96 8.32 3.94
CA VAL A 506 -14.97 9.54 3.14
C VAL A 506 -13.56 10.04 2.75
N ASP A 507 -12.55 9.70 3.55
CA ASP A 507 -11.15 9.99 3.26
C ASP A 507 -10.65 9.10 2.12
N MET A 508 -10.98 7.80 2.16
CA MET A 508 -10.75 6.85 1.07
C MET A 508 -11.45 7.31 -0.21
N GLU A 509 -12.71 7.75 -0.13
CA GLU A 509 -13.46 8.28 -1.26
C GLU A 509 -12.81 9.56 -1.84
N ALA A 510 -12.30 10.46 -1.00
CA ALA A 510 -11.60 11.67 -1.45
C ALA A 510 -10.30 11.34 -2.20
N TRP A 511 -9.54 10.36 -1.69
CA TRP A 511 -8.32 9.89 -2.33
C TRP A 511 -8.63 9.19 -3.66
N PHE A 512 -9.65 8.33 -3.67
CA PHE A 512 -10.04 7.64 -4.89
C PHE A 512 -10.62 8.58 -5.94
N PHE A 513 -11.41 9.58 -5.52
CA PHE A 513 -11.90 10.63 -6.41
C PHE A 513 -10.71 11.35 -7.09
N ARG A 514 -9.68 11.73 -6.33
CA ARG A 514 -8.48 12.33 -6.91
C ARG A 514 -7.81 11.41 -7.93
N LEU A 515 -7.59 10.14 -7.59
CA LEU A 515 -7.00 9.16 -8.51
C LEU A 515 -7.80 9.04 -9.80
N MET A 516 -9.13 9.01 -9.71
CA MET A 516 -10.02 8.91 -10.87
C MET A 516 -9.96 10.15 -11.77
N LEU A 517 -9.83 11.36 -11.22
CA LEU A 517 -9.63 12.57 -12.03
C LEU A 517 -8.28 12.57 -12.75
N GLU A 518 -7.20 12.16 -12.06
CA GLU A 518 -5.87 12.06 -12.68
C GLU A 518 -5.84 10.99 -13.78
N TYR A 519 -6.46 9.83 -13.52
CA TYR A 519 -6.57 8.76 -14.50
C TYR A 519 -7.48 9.16 -15.68
N ALA A 520 -8.62 9.81 -15.43
CA ALA A 520 -9.49 10.34 -16.49
C ALA A 520 -8.73 11.29 -17.40
N ARG A 521 -7.87 12.16 -16.84
CA ARG A 521 -7.03 13.04 -17.65
C ARG A 521 -6.01 12.25 -18.47
N VAL A 522 -5.28 11.29 -17.89
CA VAL A 522 -4.20 10.62 -18.62
C VAL A 522 -4.71 9.79 -19.81
N ILE A 523 -5.96 9.32 -19.74
CA ILE A 523 -6.65 8.59 -20.82
C ILE A 523 -7.45 9.48 -21.78
N ASP A 524 -7.44 10.81 -21.64
CA ASP A 524 -8.11 11.73 -22.57
C ASP A 524 -7.19 12.12 -23.73
N ASP A 525 -7.67 12.04 -24.97
CA ASP A 525 -6.89 12.45 -26.16
C ASP A 525 -6.55 13.95 -26.16
N LYS A 526 -7.31 14.76 -25.41
CA LYS A 526 -7.09 16.20 -25.20
C LYS A 526 -6.35 16.52 -23.90
N ARG A 527 -5.70 15.54 -23.23
CA ARG A 527 -5.03 15.70 -21.91
C ARG A 527 -4.08 16.89 -21.78
N GLU A 528 -3.50 17.36 -22.88
CA GLU A 528 -2.62 18.53 -22.92
C GLU A 528 -3.36 19.86 -22.71
N VAL A 529 -4.59 19.97 -23.23
CA VAL A 529 -5.38 21.23 -23.25
C VAL A 529 -6.51 21.24 -22.23
N ILE A 530 -6.68 20.15 -21.49
CA ILE A 530 -7.61 20.07 -20.36
C ILE A 530 -6.85 20.12 -19.04
N GLY A 531 -7.50 20.66 -18.03
CA GLY A 531 -6.95 20.83 -16.69
C GLY A 531 -7.74 21.90 -15.94
N TYR A 532 -7.40 22.10 -14.67
CA TYR A 532 -7.98 23.17 -13.87
C TYR A 532 -7.03 24.35 -13.75
N ASP A 533 -7.56 25.53 -14.08
CA ASP A 533 -6.97 26.81 -13.72
C ASP A 533 -8.10 27.78 -13.34
N ARG A 534 -7.92 28.58 -12.29
CA ARG A 534 -8.94 29.51 -11.82
C ARG A 534 -9.36 30.51 -12.90
N SER A 535 -8.43 30.95 -13.75
CA SER A 535 -8.71 31.90 -14.83
C SER A 535 -9.60 31.33 -15.94
N SER A 536 -9.67 30.00 -16.06
CA SER A 536 -10.41 29.28 -17.10
C SER A 536 -11.34 28.20 -16.53
N ALA A 537 -11.75 28.34 -15.25
CA ALA A 537 -12.57 27.35 -14.54
C ALA A 537 -13.93 27.06 -15.22
N ASN A 538 -14.46 28.02 -15.97
CA ASN A 538 -15.72 27.88 -16.72
C ASN A 538 -15.53 27.48 -18.19
N LEU A 539 -14.28 27.39 -18.66
CA LEU A 539 -13.99 27.01 -20.04
C LEU A 539 -14.28 25.52 -20.22
N LYS A 540 -15.14 25.18 -21.17
CA LYS A 540 -15.49 23.81 -21.53
C LYS A 540 -14.88 23.44 -22.87
N LEU A 541 -14.73 22.13 -23.11
CA LEU A 541 -14.32 21.67 -24.42
C LEU A 541 -15.39 22.04 -25.46
N PRO A 542 -15.00 22.35 -26.71
CA PRO A 542 -15.97 22.54 -27.78
C PRO A 542 -16.85 21.30 -27.91
N LYS A 543 -18.17 21.50 -28.00
CA LYS A 543 -19.08 20.41 -28.36
C LYS A 543 -18.67 19.90 -29.73
N VAL A 544 -18.42 18.61 -29.84
CA VAL A 544 -18.23 17.98 -31.15
C VAL A 544 -19.61 18.01 -31.81
N GLU A 545 -19.75 18.78 -32.89
CA GLU A 545 -20.95 18.70 -33.73
C GLU A 545 -21.02 17.28 -34.28
N SER A 546 -22.11 16.59 -33.92
CA SER A 546 -22.39 15.19 -34.30
C SER A 546 -22.68 15.03 -35.78
#